data_AF-A0A532HR91-F1
#
_entry.id   AF-A0A532HR91-F1
#
_cell.length_a   1.000
_cell.length_b   1.000
_cell.length_c   1.000
_cell.angle_alpha   90.00
_cell.angle_beta   90.00
_cell.angle_gamma   90.00
#
_symmetry.space_group_name_H-M   'P 1'
#
loop_
_entity.id
_entity.type
_entity.pdbx_description
1 polymer ?
#
loop_
_entity_poly.entity_id
_entity_poly.type
_entity_poly.pdbx_seq_one_letter_code
_entity_poly.pdbx_strand_id
1 'polypeptide(L)'
;PTADGAIFQIIQAAVDLGIAKAAIDETVGFVRTKSRAWIDSGVDHAWQDPYTIQAIGDLRLRTNAAEAVLERAGLAVDRAVADPNEKTVAEAQIAVAESKILTTEIAIIATNKLFELAGTRSTLAEHNLDRHWRNARTHTLHDPVRWKYAILGNYYLNDVNPPLHAWS
;
A
#
# COMPACT_ATOMS: atom_id res chain seq x y z
N PRO A 1 -16.12 19.00 -14.70
CA PRO A 1 -16.16 17.66 -14.05
C PRO A 1 -16.12 17.83 -12.53
N THR A 2 -16.32 16.77 -11.75
CA THR A 2 -16.20 16.80 -10.28
C THR A 2 -15.04 15.91 -9.82
N ALA A 3 -14.51 16.16 -8.61
CA ALA A 3 -13.42 15.39 -8.03
C ALA A 3 -13.86 14.06 -7.39
N ASP A 4 -15.16 13.72 -7.42
CA ASP A 4 -15.79 12.65 -6.63
C ASP A 4 -15.14 11.28 -6.80
N GLY A 5 -14.67 10.94 -8.01
CA GLY A 5 -13.95 9.70 -8.27
C GLY A 5 -12.58 9.66 -7.57
N ALA A 6 -11.84 10.76 -7.61
CA ALA A 6 -10.55 10.89 -6.91
C ALA A 6 -10.75 10.88 -5.38
N ILE A 7 -11.79 11.55 -4.87
CA ILE A 7 -12.19 11.52 -3.44
C ILE A 7 -12.54 10.10 -3.00
N PHE A 8 -13.32 9.35 -3.78
CA PHE A 8 -13.65 7.96 -3.44
C PHE A 8 -12.39 7.08 -3.42
N GLN A 9 -11.53 7.20 -4.43
CA GLN A 9 -10.36 6.33 -4.62
C GLN A 9 -9.22 6.62 -3.63
N ILE A 10 -9.01 7.88 -3.22
CA ILE A 10 -7.95 8.23 -2.24
C ILE A 10 -8.25 7.64 -0.86
N ILE A 11 -9.53 7.54 -0.47
CA ILE A 11 -9.96 6.86 0.76
C ILE A 11 -9.58 5.37 0.69
N GLN A 12 -9.74 4.71 -0.47
CA GLN A 12 -9.34 3.32 -0.62
C GLN A 12 -7.81 3.15 -0.47
N ALA A 13 -7.03 4.05 -1.08
CA ALA A 13 -5.57 4.04 -1.00
C ALA A 13 -5.08 4.25 0.45
N ALA A 14 -5.72 5.16 1.20
CA ALA A 14 -5.41 5.39 2.61
C ALA A 14 -5.70 4.17 3.50
N VAL A 15 -6.77 3.41 3.23
CA VAL A 15 -7.07 2.16 3.95
C VAL A 15 -6.04 1.08 3.64
N ASP A 16 -5.66 0.88 2.37
CA ASP A 16 -4.59 -0.05 1.99
C ASP A 16 -3.27 0.29 2.69
N LEU A 17 -2.87 1.56 2.71
CA LEU A 17 -1.67 2.04 3.39
C LEU A 17 -1.73 1.80 4.91
N GLY A 18 -2.90 2.02 5.53
CA GLY A 18 -3.11 1.74 6.94
C GLY A 18 -2.92 0.27 7.30
N ILE A 19 -3.42 -0.65 6.46
CA ILE A 19 -3.22 -2.09 6.64
C ILE A 19 -1.74 -2.46 6.45
N ALA A 20 -1.07 -1.88 5.45
CA ALA A 20 0.36 -2.10 5.21
C ALA A 20 1.22 -1.70 6.43
N LYS A 21 0.96 -0.50 7.01
CA LYS A 21 1.64 0.00 8.21
C LYS A 21 1.41 -0.92 9.41
N ALA A 22 0.16 -1.26 9.71
CA ALA A 22 -0.19 -2.14 10.83
C ALA A 22 0.48 -3.52 10.70
N ALA A 23 0.52 -4.09 9.49
CA ALA A 23 1.21 -5.35 9.24
C ALA A 23 2.72 -5.26 9.48
N ILE A 24 3.39 -4.18 9.04
CA ILE A 24 4.82 -3.96 9.28
C ILE A 24 5.11 -3.79 10.78
N ASP A 25 4.33 -2.97 11.48
CA ASP A 25 4.55 -2.69 12.90
C ASP A 25 4.31 -3.95 13.77
N GLU A 26 3.30 -4.77 13.44
CA GLU A 26 3.12 -6.09 14.07
C GLU A 26 4.22 -7.09 13.68
N THR A 27 4.75 -7.05 12.45
CA THR A 27 5.91 -7.89 12.06
C THR A 27 7.13 -7.54 12.91
N VAL A 28 7.46 -6.26 13.06
CA VAL A 28 8.59 -5.79 13.89
C VAL A 28 8.38 -6.17 15.35
N GLY A 29 7.15 -6.02 15.88
CA GLY A 29 6.81 -6.46 17.24
C GLY A 29 6.97 -7.97 17.44
N PHE A 30 6.55 -8.78 16.48
CA PHE A 30 6.64 -10.25 16.55
C PHE A 30 8.08 -10.75 16.46
N VAL A 31 8.85 -10.24 15.48
CA VAL A 31 10.26 -10.57 15.27
C VAL A 31 11.10 -10.22 16.50
N ARG A 32 10.78 -9.12 17.20
CA ARG A 32 11.46 -8.70 18.44
C ARG A 32 11.11 -9.52 19.68
N THR A 33 9.98 -10.24 19.72
CA THR A 33 9.44 -10.82 20.97
C THR A 33 9.08 -12.31 20.93
N LYS A 34 8.87 -12.90 19.75
CA LYS A 34 8.31 -14.25 19.58
C LYS A 34 9.05 -15.12 18.56
N SER A 35 9.68 -14.53 17.54
CA SER A 35 10.52 -15.25 16.58
C SER A 35 11.83 -15.73 17.21
N ARG A 36 12.46 -16.72 16.58
CA ARG A 36 13.78 -17.26 16.95
C ARG A 36 14.76 -16.95 15.82
N ALA A 37 16.04 -16.76 16.12
CA ALA A 37 17.07 -16.69 15.11
C ALA A 37 17.11 -17.98 14.27
N TRP A 38 17.52 -17.89 13.01
CA TRP A 38 17.79 -19.07 12.20
C TRP A 38 19.04 -19.79 12.72
N ILE A 39 19.08 -21.12 12.69
CA ILE A 39 20.14 -21.90 13.36
C ILE A 39 21.54 -21.60 12.81
N ASP A 40 21.65 -21.33 11.50
CA ASP A 40 22.93 -21.01 10.84
C ASP A 40 23.24 -19.51 10.80
N SER A 41 22.40 -18.64 11.40
CA SER A 41 22.57 -17.17 11.32
C SER A 41 23.66 -16.60 12.22
N GLY A 42 24.12 -17.36 13.22
CA GLY A 42 25.18 -16.93 14.15
C GLY A 42 24.79 -15.81 15.11
N VAL A 43 23.50 -15.46 15.22
CA VAL A 43 22.98 -14.42 16.13
C VAL A 43 21.99 -14.99 17.15
N ASP A 44 21.89 -14.36 18.32
CA ASP A 44 21.01 -14.82 19.42
C ASP A 44 19.52 -14.56 19.14
N HIS A 45 19.20 -13.56 18.30
CA HIS A 45 17.84 -13.05 18.13
C HIS A 45 17.49 -12.79 16.66
N ALA A 46 16.24 -13.09 16.27
CA ALA A 46 15.75 -12.90 14.89
C ALA A 46 15.89 -11.47 14.37
N TRP A 47 15.77 -10.46 15.24
CA TRP A 47 15.91 -9.05 14.86
C TRP A 47 17.36 -8.61 14.57
N GLN A 48 18.35 -9.48 14.78
CA GLN A 48 19.76 -9.25 14.44
C GLN A 48 20.15 -9.83 13.07
N ASP A 49 19.29 -10.66 12.46
CA ASP A 49 19.55 -11.26 11.14
C ASP A 49 19.61 -10.18 10.05
N PRO A 50 20.70 -10.09 9.25
CA PRO A 50 20.83 -9.09 8.20
C PRO A 50 19.75 -9.19 7.12
N TYR A 51 19.23 -10.38 6.82
CA TYR A 51 18.17 -10.54 5.81
C TYR A 51 16.82 -10.02 6.31
N THR A 52 16.48 -10.29 7.57
CA THR A 52 15.32 -9.73 8.27
C THR A 52 15.43 -8.20 8.37
N ILE A 53 16.61 -7.66 8.71
CA ILE A 53 16.86 -6.21 8.74
C ILE A 53 16.67 -5.59 7.34
N GLN A 54 17.23 -6.21 6.29
CA GLN A 54 17.05 -5.77 4.90
C GLN A 54 15.58 -5.75 4.49
N ALA A 55 14.82 -6.81 4.80
CA ALA A 55 13.42 -6.94 4.43
C ALA A 55 12.53 -5.90 5.13
N ILE A 56 12.76 -5.62 6.42
CA ILE A 56 12.07 -4.51 7.12
C ILE A 56 12.45 -3.15 6.51
N GLY A 57 13.69 -2.96 6.07
CA GLY A 57 14.14 -1.76 5.37
C GLY A 57 13.42 -1.54 4.03
N ASP A 58 13.34 -2.57 3.19
CA ASP A 58 12.62 -2.55 1.91
C ASP A 58 11.13 -2.26 2.11
N LEU A 59 10.48 -2.94 3.06
CA LEU A 59 9.08 -2.69 3.41
C LEU A 59 8.84 -1.24 3.83
N ARG A 60 9.65 -0.69 4.75
CA ARG A 60 9.45 0.68 5.23
C ARG A 60 9.77 1.72 4.15
N LEU A 61 10.76 1.48 3.30
CA LEU A 61 11.06 2.33 2.14
C LEU A 61 9.84 2.42 1.19
N ARG A 62 9.25 1.27 0.83
CA ARG A 62 8.05 1.21 -0.03
C ARG A 62 6.84 1.88 0.63
N THR A 63 6.60 1.65 1.92
CA THR A 63 5.50 2.30 2.65
C THR A 63 5.66 3.81 2.70
N ASN A 64 6.86 4.32 2.98
CA ASN A 64 7.14 5.76 2.99
C ASN A 64 6.96 6.37 1.59
N ALA A 65 7.33 5.66 0.51
CA ALA A 65 7.11 6.12 -0.85
C ALA A 65 5.61 6.15 -1.23
N ALA A 66 4.85 5.12 -0.87
CA ALA A 66 3.40 5.08 -1.07
C ALA A 66 2.68 6.20 -0.27
N GLU A 67 3.15 6.50 0.93
CA GLU A 67 2.66 7.60 1.77
C GLU A 67 2.92 8.98 1.15
N ALA A 68 4.14 9.25 0.68
CA ALA A 68 4.46 10.52 0.01
C ALA A 68 3.64 10.72 -1.29
N VAL A 69 3.32 9.65 -2.02
CA VAL A 69 2.44 9.72 -3.19
C VAL A 69 0.97 9.91 -2.79
N LEU A 70 0.52 9.33 -1.66
CA LEU A 70 -0.82 9.57 -1.10
C LEU A 70 -0.98 11.03 -0.64
N GLU A 71 0.01 11.61 0.02
CA GLU A 71 0.01 13.03 0.42
C GLU A 71 -0.05 13.94 -0.82
N ARG A 72 0.78 13.68 -1.84
CA ARG A 72 0.74 14.38 -3.13
C ARG A 72 -0.63 14.26 -3.81
N ALA A 73 -1.29 13.11 -3.70
CA ALA A 73 -2.62 12.88 -4.24
C ALA A 73 -3.69 13.67 -3.47
N GLY A 74 -3.58 13.79 -2.14
CA GLY A 74 -4.45 14.65 -1.32
C GLY A 74 -4.37 16.11 -1.77
N LEU A 75 -3.16 16.63 -1.89
CA LEU A 75 -2.90 17.98 -2.40
C LEU A 75 -3.35 18.20 -3.86
N ALA A 76 -3.62 17.14 -4.64
CA ALA A 76 -4.25 17.24 -5.95
C ALA A 76 -5.78 17.22 -5.88
N VAL A 77 -6.36 16.37 -5.01
CA VAL A 77 -7.80 16.35 -4.70
C VAL A 77 -8.25 17.70 -4.14
N ASP A 78 -7.53 18.29 -3.19
CA ASP A 78 -7.87 19.61 -2.61
C ASP A 78 -7.96 20.70 -3.68
N ARG A 79 -7.03 20.70 -4.65
CA ARG A 79 -7.04 21.63 -5.79
C ARG A 79 -8.22 21.38 -6.72
N ALA A 80 -8.55 20.12 -7.01
CA ALA A 80 -9.70 19.73 -7.84
C ALA A 80 -11.05 19.98 -7.16
N VAL A 81 -11.10 20.05 -5.83
CA VAL A 81 -12.29 20.45 -5.06
C VAL A 81 -12.45 21.97 -5.03
N ALA A 82 -11.35 22.72 -4.89
CA ALA A 82 -11.36 24.18 -4.84
C ALA A 82 -11.62 24.84 -6.22
N ASP A 83 -11.07 24.27 -7.30
CA ASP A 83 -11.26 24.71 -8.68
C ASP A 83 -11.54 23.49 -9.59
N PRO A 84 -12.80 23.03 -9.70
CA PRO A 84 -13.17 21.82 -10.45
C PRO A 84 -13.27 22.07 -11.96
N ASN A 85 -12.15 21.89 -12.66
CA ASN A 85 -12.05 21.94 -14.12
C ASN A 85 -11.44 20.64 -14.69
N GLU A 86 -11.37 20.52 -16.02
CA GLU A 86 -10.88 19.28 -16.67
C GLU A 86 -9.45 18.93 -16.26
N LYS A 87 -8.55 19.92 -16.23
CA LYS A 87 -7.15 19.73 -15.89
C LYS A 87 -6.98 19.34 -14.43
N THR A 88 -7.60 20.07 -13.50
CA THR A 88 -7.43 19.79 -12.06
C THR A 88 -8.01 18.44 -11.66
N VAL A 89 -9.17 18.06 -12.22
CA VAL A 89 -9.77 16.73 -12.00
C VAL A 89 -8.90 15.62 -12.58
N ALA A 90 -8.35 15.78 -13.80
CA ALA A 90 -7.44 14.80 -14.39
C ALA A 90 -6.14 14.65 -13.58
N GLU A 91 -5.51 15.75 -13.14
CA GLU A 91 -4.35 15.72 -12.24
C GLU A 91 -4.64 14.96 -10.94
N ALA A 92 -5.82 15.17 -10.34
CA ALA A 92 -6.24 14.47 -9.13
C ALA A 92 -6.49 12.97 -9.37
N GLN A 93 -7.20 12.61 -10.45
CA GLN A 93 -7.44 11.21 -10.81
C GLN A 93 -6.12 10.46 -11.06
N ILE A 94 -5.16 11.07 -11.75
CA ILE A 94 -3.84 10.48 -12.00
C ILE A 94 -3.05 10.29 -10.71
N ALA A 95 -2.93 11.33 -9.87
CA ALA A 95 -2.19 11.23 -8.62
C ALA A 95 -2.79 10.19 -7.66
N VAL A 96 -4.12 10.08 -7.62
CA VAL A 96 -4.82 9.06 -6.83
C VAL A 96 -4.66 7.66 -7.42
N ALA A 97 -4.63 7.51 -8.76
CA ALA A 97 -4.36 6.22 -9.40
C ALA A 97 -2.93 5.73 -9.13
N GLU A 98 -1.91 6.61 -9.20
CA GLU A 98 -0.54 6.31 -8.76
C GLU A 98 -0.49 5.87 -7.29
N SER A 99 -1.15 6.63 -6.41
CA SER A 99 -1.22 6.31 -4.98
C SER A 99 -1.84 4.93 -4.75
N LYS A 100 -3.03 4.66 -5.32
CA LYS A 100 -3.74 3.39 -5.14
C LYS A 100 -2.92 2.19 -5.60
N ILE A 101 -2.18 2.30 -6.71
CA ILE A 101 -1.27 1.25 -7.17
C ILE A 101 -0.26 0.92 -6.07
N LEU A 102 0.48 1.94 -5.60
CA LEU A 102 1.55 1.74 -4.62
C LEU A 102 1.01 1.24 -3.26
N THR A 103 -0.14 1.74 -2.81
CA THR A 103 -0.75 1.31 -1.55
C THR A 103 -1.29 -0.12 -1.64
N THR A 104 -1.98 -0.47 -2.74
CA THR A 104 -2.44 -1.85 -3.00
C THR A 104 -1.26 -2.83 -3.05
N GLU A 105 -0.16 -2.49 -3.72
CA GLU A 105 1.01 -3.38 -3.79
C GLU A 105 1.69 -3.54 -2.43
N ILE A 106 1.99 -2.46 -1.70
CA ILE A 106 2.67 -2.59 -0.40
C ILE A 106 1.78 -3.26 0.66
N ALA A 107 0.45 -3.09 0.61
CA ALA A 107 -0.47 -3.82 1.48
C ALA A 107 -0.39 -5.33 1.26
N ILE A 108 -0.34 -5.79 0.01
CA ILE A 108 -0.16 -7.23 -0.28
C ILE A 108 1.27 -7.68 0.07
N ILE A 109 2.31 -6.93 -0.28
CA ILE A 109 3.71 -7.33 0.00
C ILE A 109 3.96 -7.44 1.51
N ALA A 110 3.61 -6.42 2.29
CA ALA A 110 3.81 -6.40 3.75
C ALA A 110 3.07 -7.54 4.45
N THR A 111 1.81 -7.80 4.08
CA THR A 111 0.98 -8.81 4.74
C THR A 111 1.37 -10.25 4.42
N ASN A 112 2.07 -10.50 3.31
CA ASN A 112 2.73 -11.79 3.07
C ASN A 112 4.10 -11.86 3.78
N LYS A 113 4.94 -10.81 3.67
CA LYS A 113 6.28 -10.79 4.30
C LYS A 113 6.24 -10.92 5.82
N LEU A 114 5.15 -10.50 6.47
CA LEU A 114 4.87 -10.76 7.88
C LEU A 114 5.16 -12.23 8.25
N PHE A 115 4.61 -13.19 7.51
CA PHE A 115 4.74 -14.62 7.83
C PHE A 115 6.14 -15.17 7.56
N GLU A 116 6.79 -14.67 6.50
CA GLU A 116 8.17 -15.02 6.14
C GLU A 116 9.15 -14.62 7.25
N LEU A 117 9.05 -13.39 7.74
CA LEU A 117 9.96 -12.84 8.76
C LEU A 117 9.59 -13.30 10.19
N ALA A 118 8.31 -13.44 10.50
CA ALA A 118 7.87 -13.87 11.81
C ALA A 118 8.07 -15.39 12.05
N GLY A 119 8.10 -16.18 10.98
CA GLY A 119 8.27 -17.64 11.01
C GLY A 119 7.03 -18.40 11.49
N THR A 120 7.07 -19.73 11.50
CA THR A 120 5.91 -20.63 11.65
C THR A 120 4.99 -20.35 12.84
N ARG A 121 5.52 -19.81 13.97
CA ARG A 121 4.69 -19.44 15.13
C ARG A 121 3.65 -18.36 14.83
N SER A 122 3.86 -17.53 13.81
CA SER A 122 2.92 -16.49 13.38
C SER A 122 1.60 -17.03 12.82
N THR A 123 1.55 -18.28 12.37
CA THR A 123 0.31 -18.91 11.85
C THR A 123 -0.61 -19.44 12.94
N LEU A 124 -0.26 -19.28 14.23
CA LEU A 124 -1.13 -19.67 15.35
C LEU A 124 -2.35 -18.74 15.43
N ALA A 125 -3.55 -19.34 15.51
CA ALA A 125 -4.82 -18.60 15.49
C ALA A 125 -4.95 -17.56 16.63
N GLU A 126 -4.31 -17.81 17.78
CA GLU A 126 -4.21 -16.86 18.91
C GLU A 126 -3.48 -15.54 18.56
N HIS A 127 -2.81 -15.46 17.41
CA HIS A 127 -2.15 -14.24 16.94
C HIS A 127 -2.96 -13.49 15.86
N ASN A 128 -3.85 -14.18 15.12
CA ASN A 128 -4.77 -13.58 14.12
C ASN A 128 -4.04 -12.62 13.14
N LEU A 129 -2.80 -12.92 12.76
CA LEU A 129 -1.95 -12.05 11.94
C LEU A 129 -2.37 -12.06 10.45
N ASP A 130 -3.04 -13.13 10.04
CA ASP A 130 -3.60 -13.34 8.70
C ASP A 130 -4.77 -12.39 8.41
N ARG A 131 -5.35 -11.74 9.43
CA ARG A 131 -6.38 -10.71 9.27
C ARG A 131 -5.92 -9.55 8.40
N HIS A 132 -4.64 -9.16 8.47
CA HIS A 132 -4.13 -8.07 7.64
C HIS A 132 -4.14 -8.47 6.16
N TRP A 133 -3.68 -9.68 5.83
CA TRP A 133 -3.74 -10.20 4.47
C TRP A 133 -5.18 -10.38 4.00
N ARG A 134 -6.08 -10.95 4.82
CA ARG A 134 -7.50 -11.12 4.47
C ARG A 134 -8.18 -9.77 4.19
N ASN A 135 -7.93 -8.77 5.03
CA ASN A 135 -8.48 -7.43 4.87
C ASN A 135 -7.92 -6.77 3.60
N ALA A 136 -6.59 -6.70 3.45
CA ALA A 136 -5.94 -6.13 2.26
C ALA A 136 -6.40 -6.84 0.98
N ARG A 137 -6.37 -8.17 0.93
CA ARG A 137 -6.75 -8.94 -0.26
C ARG A 137 -8.23 -8.75 -0.62
N THR A 138 -9.13 -8.65 0.35
CA THR A 138 -10.55 -8.37 0.09
C THR A 138 -10.76 -6.95 -0.43
N HIS A 139 -10.14 -5.97 0.23
CA HIS A 139 -10.29 -4.55 -0.08
C HIS A 139 -9.72 -4.17 -1.46
N THR A 140 -8.50 -4.61 -1.76
CA THR A 140 -7.79 -4.42 -3.04
C THR A 140 -8.40 -5.16 -4.24
N LEU A 141 -9.52 -5.87 -4.07
CA LEU A 141 -10.30 -6.47 -5.17
C LEU A 141 -11.49 -5.60 -5.60
N HIS A 142 -11.80 -4.50 -4.89
CA HIS A 142 -12.91 -3.59 -5.19
C HIS A 142 -12.85 -3.04 -6.63
N ASP A 143 -11.75 -2.39 -6.99
CA ASP A 143 -11.49 -1.88 -8.35
C ASP A 143 -10.12 -2.40 -8.84
N PRO A 144 -10.05 -3.02 -10.04
CA PRO A 144 -8.95 -3.89 -10.44
C PRO A 144 -7.69 -3.11 -10.85
N VAL A 145 -6.71 -3.01 -9.93
CA VAL A 145 -5.45 -2.22 -10.05
C VAL A 145 -4.74 -2.26 -11.42
N ARG A 146 -4.80 -3.37 -12.17
CA ARG A 146 -4.27 -3.48 -13.54
C ARG A 146 -4.85 -2.44 -14.53
N TRP A 147 -6.06 -1.95 -14.29
CA TRP A 147 -6.69 -0.89 -15.08
C TRP A 147 -6.16 0.51 -14.70
N LYS A 148 -5.73 0.74 -13.46
CA LYS A 148 -5.05 1.99 -13.07
C LYS A 148 -3.75 2.16 -13.85
N TYR A 149 -2.97 1.10 -14.02
CA TYR A 149 -1.79 1.09 -14.89
C TYR A 149 -2.12 1.46 -16.35
N ALA A 150 -3.24 0.97 -16.89
CA ALA A 150 -3.69 1.33 -18.24
C ALA A 150 -4.10 2.82 -18.33
N ILE A 151 -4.74 3.37 -17.30
CA ILE A 151 -5.10 4.80 -17.22
C ILE A 151 -3.84 5.67 -17.15
N LEU A 152 -2.89 5.36 -16.27
CA LEU A 152 -1.61 6.09 -16.20
C LEU A 152 -0.83 6.00 -17.52
N GLY A 153 -0.75 4.81 -18.12
CA GLY A 153 -0.08 4.60 -19.39
C GLY A 153 -0.71 5.41 -20.52
N ASN A 154 -2.04 5.44 -20.61
CA ASN A 154 -2.76 6.19 -21.65
C ASN A 154 -2.64 7.71 -21.47
N TYR A 155 -2.61 8.19 -20.23
CA TYR A 155 -2.37 9.61 -19.92
C TYR A 155 -0.95 10.04 -20.28
N TYR A 156 0.09 9.33 -19.81
CA TYR A 156 1.49 9.72 -20.04
C TYR A 156 2.02 9.40 -21.45
N LEU A 157 1.37 8.53 -22.23
CA LEU A 157 1.80 8.17 -23.59
C LEU A 157 1.00 8.88 -24.70
N ASN A 158 -0.30 9.12 -24.48
CA ASN A 158 -1.22 9.57 -25.52
C ASN A 158 -1.97 10.87 -25.16
N ASP A 159 -1.61 11.53 -24.05
CA ASP A 159 -2.27 12.74 -23.52
C ASP A 159 -3.78 12.56 -23.24
N VAL A 160 -4.25 11.33 -22.97
CA VAL A 160 -5.67 11.03 -22.75
C VAL A 160 -6.04 11.11 -21.27
N ASN A 161 -6.91 12.06 -20.93
CA ASN A 161 -7.47 12.23 -19.58
C ASN A 161 -8.20 10.95 -19.09
N PRO A 162 -8.17 10.64 -17.77
CA PRO A 162 -8.90 9.50 -17.21
C PRO A 162 -10.42 9.53 -17.46
N PRO A 163 -11.10 8.37 -17.54
CA PRO A 163 -12.56 8.32 -17.62
C PRO A 163 -13.23 9.01 -16.43
N LEU A 164 -14.33 9.73 -16.66
CA LEU A 164 -15.07 10.44 -15.60
C LEU A 164 -16.08 9.51 -14.90
N HIS A 165 -15.59 8.54 -14.12
CA HIS A 165 -16.42 7.63 -13.32
C HIS A 165 -15.70 7.19 -12.03
N ALA A 166 -16.42 6.79 -10.98
CA ALA A 166 -15.84 6.53 -9.66
C ALA A 166 -14.71 5.48 -9.61
N TRP A 167 -14.64 4.56 -10.58
CA TRP A 167 -13.61 3.50 -10.66
C TRP A 167 -12.38 3.87 -11.52
N SER A 168 -12.28 5.14 -11.98
CA SER A 168 -11.12 5.67 -12.72
C SER A 168 -9.88 5.73 -11.83
#